data_AF-A0A2A5BES2-F1
#
_entry.id   AF-A0A2A5BES2-F1
#
_cell.length_a   1.000
_cell.length_b   1.000
_cell.length_c   1.000
_cell.angle_alpha   90.00
_cell.angle_beta   90.00
_cell.angle_gamma   90.00
#
_symmetry.space_group_name_H-M   'P 1'
#
loop_
_entity.id
_entity.type
_entity.pdbx_description
1 polymer ?
#
loop_
_entity_poly.entity_id
_entity_poly.type
_entity_poly.pdbx_seq_one_letter_code
_entity_poly.pdbx_strand_id
1 'polypeptide(L)'
;MQKAKTSTIDWDSQRVLSQIADEINKPLTRIVQLIQHIQKKSDMTEHETKQLSSIMLESSEQIELLIEDILKIEENNRIEILVHDKFKYPGLYMFNNVKINSSNNLITHLNEDSKNRVSKSDLEWLILLETTIIENIDSYSLCVSWLAGRLAVSERQVFRKIEKFTGLTPNKYIRNIKLYKAKELLEAYTFSTVNEVASAIGLKDPHYFSSLYKKEFGKKPKEYLL
;
A
#
# COMPACT_ATOMS: atom_id res chain seq x y z
N MET A 1 30.82 9.76 28.28
CA MET A 1 29.88 9.68 27.15
C MET A 1 30.33 8.54 26.24
N GLN A 2 29.88 7.32 26.54
CA GLN A 2 30.11 6.17 25.65
C GLN A 2 29.04 6.21 24.56
N LYS A 3 29.46 6.20 23.29
CA LYS A 3 28.57 6.10 22.14
C LYS A 3 27.87 4.75 22.19
N ALA A 4 26.55 4.74 22.30
CA ALA A 4 25.73 3.55 22.13
C ALA A 4 26.03 2.93 20.76
N LYS A 5 26.31 1.63 20.76
CA LYS A 5 26.67 0.84 19.59
C LYS A 5 25.39 0.62 18.78
N THR A 6 25.27 1.28 17.62
CA THR A 6 24.15 1.10 16.69
C THR A 6 23.99 -0.36 16.32
N SER A 7 22.75 -0.86 16.35
CA SER A 7 22.37 -2.23 16.00
C SER A 7 22.88 -2.58 14.59
N THR A 8 23.43 -3.78 14.40
CA THR A 8 24.04 -4.24 13.14
C THR A 8 23.04 -4.99 12.27
N ILE A 9 21.76 -4.58 12.33
CA ILE A 9 20.68 -5.22 11.57
C ILE A 9 20.67 -4.62 10.16
N ASP A 10 20.86 -5.48 9.17
CA ASP A 10 20.64 -5.16 7.77
C ASP A 10 19.16 -5.34 7.44
N TRP A 11 18.43 -4.23 7.49
CA TRP A 11 16.98 -4.20 7.35
C TRP A 11 16.49 -4.59 5.94
N ASP A 12 17.37 -4.53 4.94
CA ASP A 12 17.07 -4.93 3.55
C ASP A 12 17.41 -6.41 3.29
N SER A 13 17.92 -7.13 4.29
CA SER A 13 18.31 -8.53 4.18
C SER A 13 17.12 -9.49 4.16
N GLN A 14 17.17 -10.53 3.33
CA GLN A 14 16.24 -11.67 3.40
C GLN A 14 16.26 -12.41 4.74
N ARG A 15 17.29 -12.18 5.57
CA ARG A 15 17.45 -12.78 6.89
C ARG A 15 17.13 -11.81 8.03
N VAL A 16 16.51 -10.66 7.75
CA VAL A 16 16.23 -9.61 8.75
C VAL A 16 15.51 -10.13 9.99
N LEU A 17 14.51 -11.02 9.84
CA LEU A 17 13.80 -11.61 10.98
C LEU A 17 14.72 -12.48 11.87
N SER A 18 15.66 -13.20 11.25
CA SER A 18 16.67 -13.96 11.99
C SER A 18 17.66 -13.03 12.68
N GLN A 19 18.06 -11.93 12.04
CA GLN A 19 18.96 -10.94 12.63
C GLN A 19 18.31 -10.23 13.84
N ILE A 20 17.02 -9.85 13.74
CA ILE A 20 16.25 -9.30 14.85
C ILE A 20 16.17 -10.30 16.00
N ALA A 21 15.83 -11.56 15.71
CA ALA A 21 15.76 -12.61 16.73
C ALA A 21 17.10 -12.81 17.43
N ASP A 22 18.21 -12.79 16.69
CA ASP A 22 19.56 -12.93 17.25
C ASP A 22 19.97 -11.71 18.09
N GLU A 23 19.69 -10.48 17.64
CA GLU A 23 20.00 -9.26 18.38
C GLU A 23 19.17 -9.10 19.67
N ILE A 24 17.91 -9.58 19.70
CA ILE A 24 17.10 -9.63 20.92
C ILE A 24 17.55 -10.77 21.85
N ASN A 25 17.91 -11.93 21.30
CA ASN A 25 18.32 -13.08 22.09
C ASN A 25 19.67 -12.89 22.79
N LYS A 26 20.59 -12.07 22.25
CA LYS A 26 21.89 -11.77 22.87
C LYS A 26 21.78 -11.16 24.28
N PRO A 27 21.10 -10.01 24.49
CA PRO A 27 20.92 -9.42 25.81
C PRO A 27 20.09 -10.31 26.73
N LEU A 28 19.04 -10.98 26.23
CA LEU A 28 18.25 -11.92 27.03
C LEU A 28 19.06 -13.12 27.53
N THR A 29 19.88 -13.72 26.67
CA THR A 29 20.77 -14.83 27.05
C THR A 29 21.78 -14.39 28.09
N ARG A 30 22.31 -13.16 27.98
CA ARG A 30 23.24 -12.60 28.97
C ARG A 30 22.58 -12.44 30.33
N ILE A 31 21.34 -11.95 30.37
CA ILE A 31 20.52 -11.86 31.60
C ILE A 31 20.30 -13.26 32.19
N VAL A 32 19.87 -14.23 31.38
CA VAL A 32 19.59 -15.61 31.84
C VAL A 32 20.83 -16.29 32.40
N GLN A 33 21.99 -16.18 31.72
CA GLN A 33 23.26 -16.75 32.19
C GLN A 33 23.68 -16.18 33.53
N LEU A 34 23.47 -14.87 33.76
CA LEU A 34 23.77 -14.22 35.03
C LEU A 34 22.84 -14.66 36.15
N ILE A 35 21.53 -14.74 35.89
CA ILE A 35 20.55 -15.25 36.87
C ILE A 35 20.90 -16.68 37.27
N GLN A 36 21.25 -17.55 36.31
CA GLN A 36 21.66 -18.93 36.57
C GLN A 36 22.96 -19.03 37.38
N HIS A 37 23.91 -18.12 37.15
CA HIS A 37 25.15 -18.07 37.91
C HIS A 37 24.91 -17.67 39.37
N ILE A 38 24.02 -16.68 39.59
CA ILE A 38 23.63 -16.20 40.92
C ILE A 38 22.85 -17.26 41.70
N GLN A 39 21.89 -17.93 41.07
CA GLN A 39 21.10 -18.99 41.72
C GLN A 39 21.94 -20.17 42.24
N LYS A 40 23.14 -20.37 41.68
CA LYS A 40 24.09 -21.40 42.13
C LYS A 40 24.96 -20.97 43.33
N LYS A 41 24.91 -19.70 43.74
CA LYS A 41 25.72 -19.13 44.82
C LYS A 41 24.82 -18.73 45.99
N SER A 42 25.13 -19.18 47.20
CA SER A 42 24.29 -19.00 48.39
C SER A 42 24.30 -17.58 48.97
N ASP A 43 25.32 -16.77 48.67
CA ASP A 43 25.42 -15.35 49.04
C ASP A 43 26.09 -14.54 47.92
N MET A 44 25.50 -13.39 47.57
CA MET A 44 26.05 -12.43 46.59
C MET A 44 26.86 -11.34 47.29
N THR A 45 28.05 -11.04 46.77
CA THR A 45 28.82 -9.89 47.23
C THR A 45 28.25 -8.56 46.71
N GLU A 46 28.54 -7.46 47.39
CA GLU A 46 28.13 -6.11 46.95
C GLU A 46 28.71 -5.74 45.56
N HIS A 47 29.86 -6.31 45.21
CA HIS A 47 30.45 -6.14 43.88
C HIS A 47 29.64 -6.87 42.81
N GLU A 48 29.17 -8.09 43.11
CA GLU A 48 28.35 -8.90 42.22
C GLU A 48 26.94 -8.33 42.06
N THR A 49 26.35 -7.73 43.10
CA THR A 49 25.07 -7.03 42.98
C THR A 49 25.18 -5.79 42.09
N LYS A 50 26.26 -5.00 42.23
CA LYS A 50 26.52 -3.85 41.34
C LYS A 50 26.75 -4.28 39.89
N GLN A 51 27.50 -5.35 39.65
CA GLN A 51 27.69 -5.90 38.31
C GLN A 51 26.37 -6.41 37.71
N LEU A 52 25.54 -7.08 38.51
CA LEU A 52 24.22 -7.54 38.08
C LEU A 52 23.34 -6.36 37.64
N SER A 53 23.24 -5.33 38.46
CA SER A 53 22.44 -4.14 38.15
C SER A 53 22.95 -3.43 36.89
N SER A 54 24.27 -3.34 36.69
CA SER A 54 24.85 -2.76 35.47
C SER A 54 24.49 -3.56 34.23
N ILE A 55 24.64 -4.88 34.27
CA ILE A 55 24.35 -5.72 33.08
C ILE A 55 22.85 -5.77 32.79
N MET A 56 22.00 -5.81 33.81
CA MET A 56 20.55 -5.72 33.62
C MET A 56 20.14 -4.38 33.00
N LEU A 57 20.70 -3.28 33.47
CA LEU A 57 20.44 -1.95 32.92
C LEU A 57 20.90 -1.86 31.44
N GLU A 58 22.15 -2.23 31.16
CA GLU A 58 22.71 -2.22 29.80
C GLU A 58 21.94 -3.12 28.83
N SER A 59 21.53 -4.30 29.28
CA SER A 59 20.76 -5.25 28.46
C SER A 59 19.33 -4.77 28.22
N SER A 60 18.74 -4.06 29.19
CA SER A 60 17.39 -3.48 29.05
C SER A 60 17.40 -2.29 28.09
N GLU A 61 18.39 -1.39 28.20
CA GLU A 61 18.58 -0.28 27.26
C GLU A 61 18.79 -0.79 25.81
N GLN A 62 19.54 -1.88 25.62
CA GLN A 62 19.72 -2.48 24.29
C GLN A 62 18.42 -3.02 23.70
N ILE A 63 17.59 -3.69 24.52
CA ILE A 63 16.28 -4.20 24.08
C ILE A 63 15.35 -3.03 23.75
N GLU A 64 15.35 -1.97 24.56
CA GLU A 64 14.52 -0.78 24.34
C GLU A 64 14.88 -0.08 23.00
N LEU A 65 16.18 0.12 22.73
CA LEU A 65 16.65 0.67 21.45
C LEU A 65 16.27 -0.22 20.25
N LEU A 66 16.39 -1.54 20.39
CA LEU A 66 15.98 -2.48 19.33
C LEU A 66 14.47 -2.41 19.08
N ILE A 67 13.65 -2.32 20.14
CA ILE A 67 12.20 -2.16 20.02
C ILE A 67 11.86 -0.84 19.34
N GLU A 68 12.53 0.26 19.70
CA GLU A 68 12.34 1.54 19.02
C GLU A 68 12.68 1.47 17.52
N ASP A 69 13.79 0.83 17.16
CA ASP A 69 14.19 0.67 15.76
C ASP A 69 13.16 -0.18 14.98
N ILE A 70 12.67 -1.27 15.58
CA ILE A 70 11.60 -2.11 15.00
C ILE A 70 10.32 -1.30 14.81
N LEU A 71 9.90 -0.52 15.82
CA LEU A 71 8.67 0.29 15.75
C LEU A 71 8.78 1.41 14.72
N LYS A 72 9.95 2.08 14.63
CA LYS A 72 10.22 3.10 13.59
C LYS A 72 10.10 2.50 12.19
N ILE A 73 10.61 1.29 11.99
CA ILE A 73 10.53 0.61 10.70
C ILE A 73 9.12 0.11 10.42
N GLU A 74 8.40 -0.42 11.41
CA GLU A 74 7.00 -0.80 11.27
C GLU A 74 6.12 0.41 10.89
N GLU A 75 6.33 1.57 11.52
CA GLU A 75 5.66 2.82 11.15
C GLU A 75 5.96 3.26 9.71
N ASN A 76 7.14 2.94 9.20
CA ASN A 76 7.57 3.26 7.84
C ASN A 76 7.10 2.22 6.80
N ASN A 77 7.01 0.94 7.15
CA ASN A 77 6.73 -0.18 6.21
C ASN A 77 5.26 -0.65 6.17
N ARG A 78 4.36 -0.14 7.01
CA ARG A 78 2.98 -0.65 7.14
C ARG A 78 2.05 -0.43 5.92
N ILE A 79 2.49 0.18 4.82
CA ILE A 79 1.57 0.55 3.71
C ILE A 79 1.97 -0.03 2.34
N GLU A 80 3.22 -0.44 2.13
CA GLU A 80 3.75 -0.51 0.76
C GLU A 80 3.41 -1.79 -0.03
N ILE A 81 2.99 -2.89 0.60
CA ILE A 81 2.86 -4.20 -0.08
C ILE A 81 1.41 -4.74 -0.12
N LEU A 82 0.37 -4.01 0.30
CA LEU A 82 -1.01 -4.55 0.36
C LEU A 82 -2.10 -3.68 -0.26
N VAL A 83 -1.78 -2.55 -0.89
CA VAL A 83 -2.79 -1.64 -1.46
C VAL A 83 -3.05 -1.92 -2.93
N HIS A 84 -2.02 -2.17 -3.75
CA HIS A 84 -2.20 -2.43 -5.19
C HIS A 84 -2.98 -3.73 -5.48
N ASP A 85 -2.79 -4.78 -4.69
CA ASP A 85 -3.49 -6.07 -4.85
C ASP A 85 -4.99 -6.00 -4.49
N LYS A 86 -5.44 -4.91 -3.85
CA LYS A 86 -6.84 -4.74 -3.43
C LYS A 86 -7.70 -4.07 -4.49
N PHE A 87 -7.07 -3.44 -5.48
CA PHE A 87 -7.77 -2.73 -6.54
C PHE A 87 -7.69 -3.52 -7.84
N LYS A 88 -8.79 -3.53 -8.57
CA LYS A 88 -8.84 -4.14 -9.90
C LYS A 88 -8.03 -3.33 -10.91
N TYR A 89 -8.02 -1.99 -10.79
CA TYR A 89 -7.25 -1.11 -11.66
C TYR A 89 -6.26 -0.25 -10.85
N PRO A 90 -5.17 -0.85 -10.32
CA PRO A 90 -4.24 -0.16 -9.42
C PRO A 90 -3.57 1.07 -10.04
N GLY A 91 -3.42 1.11 -11.38
CA GLY A 91 -2.85 2.25 -12.10
C GLY A 91 -3.71 3.54 -12.09
N LEU A 92 -4.93 3.49 -11.54
CA LEU A 92 -5.78 4.68 -11.34
C LEU A 92 -5.46 5.44 -10.06
N TYR A 93 -4.67 4.87 -9.16
CA TYR A 93 -4.40 5.43 -7.85
C TYR A 93 -2.97 5.96 -7.77
N MET A 94 -2.82 7.10 -7.11
CA MET A 94 -1.54 7.80 -6.93
C MET A 94 -0.98 7.55 -5.53
N PHE A 95 -1.05 6.32 -5.05
CA PHE A 95 -0.37 5.93 -3.82
C PHE A 95 1.13 5.82 -4.12
N ASN A 96 2.00 6.43 -3.30
CA ASN A 96 3.46 6.47 -3.45
C ASN A 96 3.95 6.55 -4.92
N ASN A 97 3.84 7.74 -5.53
CA ASN A 97 4.25 8.01 -6.92
C ASN A 97 5.61 7.40 -7.30
N VAL A 98 5.63 6.19 -7.87
CA VAL A 98 6.76 5.73 -8.68
C VAL A 98 6.52 6.25 -10.09
N LYS A 99 7.23 7.31 -10.46
CA LYS A 99 7.35 7.69 -11.88
C LYS A 99 8.18 6.63 -12.59
N ILE A 100 7.54 5.79 -13.39
CA ILE A 100 8.24 4.97 -14.39
C ILE A 100 8.55 5.88 -15.57
N ASN A 101 9.79 6.38 -15.65
CA ASN A 101 10.26 7.07 -16.84
C ASN A 101 10.41 6.01 -17.95
N SER A 102 9.56 6.08 -18.99
CA SER A 102 9.50 5.12 -20.11
C SER A 102 10.78 4.98 -20.96
N SER A 103 11.92 5.53 -20.51
CA SER A 103 13.18 5.50 -21.25
C SER A 103 14.36 4.95 -20.47
N ASN A 104 14.24 4.63 -19.18
CA ASN A 104 15.26 3.91 -18.43
C ASN A 104 14.58 3.23 -17.23
N ASN A 105 14.71 1.91 -17.11
CA ASN A 105 14.22 1.10 -15.97
C ASN A 105 14.96 1.43 -14.67
N LEU A 106 14.88 2.69 -14.21
CA LEU A 106 15.40 3.19 -12.95
C LEU A 106 14.22 3.81 -12.20
N ILE A 107 13.91 3.21 -11.04
CA ILE A 107 12.95 3.74 -10.07
C ILE A 107 13.51 5.10 -9.61
N THR A 108 12.87 6.20 -10.01
CA THR A 108 13.25 7.53 -9.54
C THR A 108 12.48 7.83 -8.26
N HIS A 109 13.23 7.87 -7.14
CA HIS A 109 12.93 8.37 -5.80
C HIS A 109 11.46 8.42 -5.35
N LEU A 110 11.14 7.63 -4.31
CA LEU A 110 10.00 7.87 -3.44
C LEU A 110 10.12 9.32 -2.91
N ASN A 111 9.23 10.21 -3.34
CA ASN A 111 9.14 11.53 -2.72
C ASN A 111 8.72 11.32 -1.26
N GLU A 112 9.60 11.67 -0.32
CA GLU A 112 9.38 11.71 1.14
C GLU A 112 8.33 12.76 1.58
N ASP A 113 7.43 13.17 0.68
CA ASP A 113 6.26 13.95 1.06
C ASP A 113 5.26 13.02 1.75
N SER A 114 5.29 13.05 3.07
CA SER A 114 4.34 12.54 4.06
C SER A 114 2.84 12.80 3.79
N LYS A 115 2.47 13.38 2.64
CA LYS A 115 1.10 13.74 2.22
C LYS A 115 0.25 12.58 1.68
N ASN A 116 0.84 11.41 1.41
CA ASN A 116 0.13 10.31 0.75
C ASN A 116 -0.17 9.08 1.62
N ARG A 117 -0.16 9.24 2.95
CA ARG A 117 -0.66 8.19 3.85
C ARG A 117 -2.17 8.01 3.69
N VAL A 118 -2.59 6.83 3.26
CA VAL A 118 -3.99 6.43 3.16
C VAL A 118 -4.40 5.77 4.48
N SER A 119 -5.45 6.27 5.11
CA SER A 119 -5.98 5.64 6.33
C SER A 119 -6.69 4.32 5.99
N LYS A 120 -6.82 3.40 6.96
CA LYS A 120 -7.58 2.15 6.78
C LYS A 120 -9.03 2.42 6.31
N SER A 121 -9.69 3.41 6.90
CA SER A 121 -11.06 3.78 6.52
C SER A 121 -11.15 4.40 5.13
N ASP A 122 -10.13 5.15 4.70
CA ASP A 122 -10.05 5.63 3.32
C ASP A 122 -9.84 4.49 2.34
N LEU A 123 -8.98 3.52 2.67
CA LEU A 123 -8.74 2.34 1.86
C LEU A 123 -10.02 1.51 1.68
N GLU A 124 -10.71 1.19 2.77
CA GLU A 124 -11.99 0.47 2.75
C GLU A 124 -13.03 1.20 1.90
N TRP A 125 -13.10 2.53 2.01
CA TRP A 125 -14.00 3.34 1.21
C TRP A 125 -13.63 3.33 -0.28
N LEU A 126 -12.34 3.38 -0.63
CA LEU A 126 -11.88 3.34 -2.03
C LEU A 126 -12.15 1.99 -2.68
N ILE A 127 -11.95 0.90 -1.93
CA ILE A 127 -12.30 -0.46 -2.39
C ILE A 127 -13.80 -0.54 -2.63
N LEU A 128 -14.62 -0.07 -1.68
CA LEU A 128 -16.07 -0.03 -1.85
C LEU A 128 -16.51 0.80 -3.06
N LEU A 129 -15.87 1.96 -3.29
CA LEU A 129 -16.11 2.81 -4.45
C LEU A 129 -15.82 2.06 -5.76
N GLU A 130 -14.66 1.44 -5.90
CA GLU A 130 -14.27 0.73 -7.13
C GLU A 130 -15.21 -0.46 -7.40
N THR A 131 -15.47 -1.28 -6.38
CA THR A 131 -16.41 -2.40 -6.46
C THR A 131 -17.80 -1.94 -6.86
N THR A 132 -18.33 -0.87 -6.25
CA THR A 132 -19.66 -0.33 -6.57
C THR A 132 -19.74 0.12 -8.03
N ILE A 133 -18.69 0.75 -8.56
CA ILE A 133 -18.63 1.17 -9.97
C ILE A 133 -18.59 -0.04 -10.91
N ILE A 134 -17.77 -1.05 -10.58
CA ILE A 134 -17.61 -2.26 -11.41
C ILE A 134 -18.90 -3.08 -11.45
N GLU A 135 -19.57 -3.24 -10.31
CA GLU A 135 -20.83 -3.99 -10.21
C GLU A 135 -21.99 -3.32 -10.96
N ASN A 136 -21.89 -2.01 -11.24
CA ASN A 136 -22.94 -1.23 -11.90
C ASN A 136 -22.44 -0.61 -13.22
N ILE A 137 -21.43 -1.21 -13.84
CA ILE A 137 -20.66 -0.58 -14.92
C ILE A 137 -21.47 -0.40 -16.20
N ASP A 138 -22.42 -1.28 -16.47
CA ASP A 138 -23.36 -1.27 -17.59
C ASP A 138 -24.49 -0.24 -17.40
N SER A 139 -24.69 0.25 -16.17
CA SER A 139 -25.72 1.23 -15.87
C SER A 139 -25.44 2.59 -16.52
N TYR A 140 -26.45 3.11 -17.21
CA TYR A 140 -26.45 4.47 -17.75
C TYR A 140 -26.70 5.55 -16.69
N SER A 141 -27.17 5.17 -15.50
CA SER A 141 -27.39 6.10 -14.38
C SER A 141 -26.16 6.27 -13.48
N LEU A 142 -25.07 5.54 -13.77
CA LEU A 142 -23.83 5.62 -13.00
C LEU A 142 -23.17 6.99 -13.15
N CYS A 143 -23.42 7.85 -12.17
CA CYS A 143 -22.90 9.21 -12.08
C CYS A 143 -22.48 9.54 -10.64
N VAL A 144 -21.86 10.72 -10.45
CA VAL A 144 -21.35 11.15 -9.13
C VAL A 144 -22.46 11.22 -8.09
N SER A 145 -23.62 11.76 -8.47
CA SER A 145 -24.78 11.87 -7.58
C SER A 145 -25.29 10.49 -7.13
N TRP A 146 -25.40 9.56 -8.07
CA TRP A 146 -25.81 8.19 -7.79
C TRP A 146 -24.80 7.48 -6.86
N LEU A 147 -23.51 7.64 -7.10
CA LEU A 147 -22.45 7.08 -6.24
C LEU A 147 -22.48 7.68 -4.83
N ALA A 148 -22.69 8.98 -4.71
CA ALA A 148 -22.80 9.65 -3.42
C ALA A 148 -23.95 9.08 -2.59
N GLY A 149 -25.13 8.90 -3.21
CA GLY A 149 -26.27 8.25 -2.58
C GLY A 149 -25.98 6.80 -2.19
N ARG A 150 -25.33 6.02 -3.07
CA ARG A 150 -25.00 4.61 -2.80
C ARG A 150 -23.96 4.43 -1.70
N LEU A 151 -23.02 5.36 -1.57
CA LEU A 151 -21.93 5.34 -0.60
C LEU A 151 -22.24 6.10 0.70
N ALA A 152 -23.48 6.60 0.86
CA ALA A 152 -23.93 7.37 2.03
C ALA A 152 -23.03 8.56 2.38
N VAL A 153 -22.53 9.27 1.35
CA VAL A 153 -21.70 10.48 1.51
C VAL A 153 -22.19 11.59 0.59
N SER A 154 -21.78 12.83 0.82
CA SER A 154 -22.09 13.92 -0.11
C SER A 154 -21.25 13.84 -1.39
N GLU A 155 -21.75 14.39 -2.49
CA GLU A 155 -21.00 14.49 -3.74
C GLU A 155 -19.66 15.22 -3.58
N ARG A 156 -19.61 16.23 -2.69
CA ARG A 156 -18.38 16.94 -2.33
C ARG A 156 -17.34 16.01 -1.70
N GLN A 157 -17.77 15.07 -0.86
CA GLN A 157 -16.87 14.07 -0.28
C GLN A 157 -16.35 13.10 -1.33
N VAL A 158 -17.22 12.61 -2.22
CA VAL A 158 -16.82 11.77 -3.37
C VAL A 158 -15.77 12.48 -4.20
N PHE A 159 -16.01 13.74 -4.57
CA PHE A 159 -15.08 14.55 -5.33
C PHE A 159 -13.73 14.66 -4.63
N ARG A 160 -13.72 15.14 -3.38
CA ARG A 160 -12.51 15.35 -2.61
C ARG A 160 -11.68 14.07 -2.45
N LYS A 161 -12.32 12.94 -2.15
CA LYS A 161 -11.60 11.67 -1.94
C LYS A 161 -11.04 11.13 -3.25
N ILE A 162 -11.81 11.13 -4.34
CA ILE A 162 -11.32 10.66 -5.65
C ILE A 162 -10.15 11.53 -6.10
N GLU A 163 -10.30 12.85 -6.10
CA GLU A 163 -9.25 13.77 -6.54
C GLU A 163 -7.98 13.61 -5.70
N LYS A 164 -8.12 13.53 -4.36
CA LYS A 164 -6.99 13.32 -3.45
C LYS A 164 -6.18 12.07 -3.80
N PHE A 165 -6.83 10.94 -4.07
CA PHE A 165 -6.15 9.65 -4.19
C PHE A 165 -5.85 9.21 -5.62
N THR A 166 -6.45 9.85 -6.62
CA THR A 166 -6.28 9.48 -8.05
C THR A 166 -5.74 10.64 -8.90
N GLY A 167 -5.86 11.89 -8.43
CA GLY A 167 -5.63 13.08 -9.24
C GLY A 167 -6.66 13.29 -10.36
N LEU A 168 -7.77 12.55 -10.35
CA LEU A 168 -8.82 12.60 -11.36
C LEU A 168 -10.09 13.27 -10.80
N THR A 169 -10.86 13.89 -11.68
CA THR A 169 -12.24 14.24 -11.36
C THR A 169 -13.09 12.96 -11.28
N PRO A 170 -14.17 12.91 -10.48
CA PRO A 170 -15.04 11.73 -10.38
C PRO A 170 -15.54 11.19 -11.71
N ASN A 171 -15.97 12.08 -12.61
CA ASN A 171 -16.42 11.68 -13.95
C ASN A 171 -15.30 11.10 -14.82
N LYS A 172 -14.05 11.58 -14.66
CA LYS A 172 -12.90 11.00 -15.35
C LYS A 172 -12.54 9.64 -14.76
N TYR A 173 -12.55 9.51 -13.43
CA TYR A 173 -12.30 8.25 -12.75
C TYR A 173 -13.29 7.14 -13.15
N ILE A 174 -14.60 7.39 -13.09
CA ILE A 174 -15.66 6.44 -13.51
C ILE A 174 -15.45 6.04 -14.98
N ARG A 175 -15.19 7.02 -15.85
CA ARG A 175 -14.93 6.77 -17.27
C ARG A 175 -13.70 5.90 -17.46
N ASN A 176 -12.62 6.16 -16.74
CA ASN A 176 -11.42 5.35 -16.85
C ASN A 176 -11.72 3.90 -16.42
N ILE A 177 -12.41 3.66 -15.31
CA ILE A 177 -12.85 2.29 -14.93
C ILE A 177 -13.64 1.61 -16.06
N LYS A 178 -14.61 2.31 -16.67
CA LYS A 178 -15.36 1.81 -17.84
C LYS A 178 -14.43 1.44 -19.00
N LEU A 179 -13.45 2.28 -19.32
CA LEU A 179 -12.50 2.05 -20.41
C LEU A 179 -11.53 0.90 -20.12
N TYR A 180 -11.01 0.77 -18.89
CA TYR A 180 -10.21 -0.36 -18.48
C TYR A 180 -11.01 -1.67 -18.56
N LYS A 181 -12.28 -1.67 -18.14
CA LYS A 181 -13.15 -2.83 -18.34
C LYS A 181 -13.37 -3.16 -19.81
N ALA A 182 -13.56 -2.15 -20.65
CA ALA A 182 -13.70 -2.33 -22.09
C ALA A 182 -12.46 -3.01 -22.69
N LYS A 183 -11.27 -2.60 -22.23
CA LYS A 183 -10.01 -3.20 -22.65
C LYS A 183 -9.95 -4.68 -22.29
N GLU A 184 -10.34 -5.06 -21.07
CA GLU A 184 -10.44 -6.49 -20.68
C GLU A 184 -11.35 -7.27 -21.62
N LEU A 185 -12.55 -6.73 -21.91
CA LEU A 185 -13.54 -7.41 -22.75
C LEU A 185 -13.06 -7.58 -24.21
N LEU A 186 -12.32 -6.59 -24.72
CA LEU A 186 -11.72 -6.62 -26.05
C LEU A 186 -10.55 -7.60 -26.13
N GLU A 187 -9.66 -7.59 -25.13
CA GLU A 187 -8.50 -8.50 -25.07
C GLU A 187 -8.91 -9.95 -24.83
N ALA A 188 -10.03 -10.17 -24.13
CA ALA A 188 -10.62 -11.49 -23.92
C ALA A 188 -11.56 -11.94 -25.06
N TYR A 189 -11.69 -11.15 -26.14
CA TYR A 189 -12.59 -11.45 -27.26
C TYR A 189 -14.03 -11.78 -26.83
N THR A 190 -14.51 -11.14 -25.75
CA THR A 190 -15.80 -11.48 -25.13
C THR A 190 -17.00 -11.11 -26.02
N PHE A 191 -16.83 -10.09 -26.87
CA PHE A 191 -17.87 -9.59 -27.77
C PHE A 191 -17.35 -9.50 -29.19
N SER A 192 -18.25 -9.56 -30.17
CA SER A 192 -17.90 -9.56 -31.60
C SER A 192 -17.96 -8.16 -32.22
N THR A 193 -18.60 -7.20 -31.55
CA THR A 193 -18.78 -5.85 -32.08
C THR A 193 -18.42 -4.75 -31.08
N VAL A 194 -17.99 -3.60 -31.62
CA VAL A 194 -17.72 -2.39 -30.83
C VAL A 194 -18.96 -1.90 -30.07
N ASN A 195 -20.16 -2.09 -30.65
CA ASN A 195 -21.42 -1.67 -30.05
C ASN A 195 -21.77 -2.51 -28.80
N GLU A 196 -21.52 -3.81 -28.84
CA GLU A 196 -21.73 -4.69 -27.68
C GLU A 196 -20.78 -4.32 -26.54
N VAL A 197 -19.50 -4.06 -26.83
CA VAL A 197 -18.54 -3.61 -25.83
C VAL A 197 -18.96 -2.27 -25.22
N ALA A 198 -19.38 -1.30 -26.04
CA ALA A 198 -19.86 -0.01 -25.55
C ALA A 198 -21.09 -0.15 -24.63
N SER A 199 -22.03 -1.02 -25.01
CA SER A 199 -23.23 -1.32 -24.22
C SER A 199 -22.87 -2.01 -22.90
N ALA A 200 -21.95 -2.97 -22.92
CA ALA A 200 -21.50 -3.72 -21.75
C ALA A 200 -20.79 -2.86 -20.68
N ILE A 201 -20.27 -1.70 -21.06
CA ILE A 201 -19.68 -0.71 -20.14
C ILE A 201 -20.58 0.51 -19.92
N GLY A 202 -21.84 0.44 -20.35
CA GLY A 202 -22.86 1.46 -20.12
C GLY A 202 -22.59 2.77 -20.85
N LEU A 203 -22.09 2.71 -22.09
CA LEU A 203 -21.96 3.84 -23.02
C LEU A 203 -22.93 3.66 -24.20
N LYS A 204 -23.84 4.62 -24.35
CA LYS A 204 -24.89 4.58 -25.40
C LYS A 204 -24.36 4.82 -26.82
N ASP A 205 -23.24 5.53 -26.93
CA ASP A 205 -22.68 5.95 -28.21
C ASP A 205 -21.35 5.22 -28.48
N PRO A 206 -21.34 4.25 -29.41
CA PRO A 206 -20.15 3.51 -29.82
C PRO A 206 -19.06 4.36 -30.49
N HIS A 207 -19.43 5.47 -31.15
CA HIS A 207 -18.46 6.41 -31.75
C HIS A 207 -17.77 7.23 -30.66
N TYR A 208 -18.53 7.71 -29.68
CA TYR A 208 -17.98 8.36 -28.50
C TYR A 208 -17.07 7.41 -27.71
N PHE A 209 -17.52 6.18 -27.46
CA PHE A 209 -16.70 5.13 -26.86
C PHE A 209 -15.38 4.93 -27.61
N SER A 210 -15.44 4.71 -28.93
CA SER A 210 -14.25 4.46 -29.75
C SER A 210 -13.25 5.62 -29.70
N SER A 211 -13.76 6.84 -29.68
CA SER A 211 -12.92 8.06 -29.59
C SER A 211 -12.24 8.17 -28.23
N LEU A 212 -12.98 7.92 -27.15
CA LEU A 212 -12.42 7.89 -25.79
C LEU A 212 -11.39 6.78 -25.63
N TYR A 213 -11.70 5.57 -26.08
CA TYR A 213 -10.83 4.41 -25.96
C TYR A 213 -9.51 4.64 -26.70
N LYS A 214 -9.58 5.15 -27.95
CA LYS A 214 -8.37 5.51 -28.71
C LYS A 214 -7.56 6.60 -28.00
N LYS A 215 -8.22 7.58 -27.41
CA LYS A 215 -7.54 8.66 -26.68
C LYS A 215 -6.78 8.12 -25.45
N GLU A 216 -7.36 7.17 -24.73
CA GLU A 216 -6.76 6.61 -23.51
C GLU A 216 -5.65 5.58 -23.82
N PHE A 217 -5.86 4.72 -24.82
CA PHE A 217 -4.97 3.56 -25.07
C PHE A 217 -4.19 3.61 -26.40
N GLY A 218 -4.38 4.65 -27.21
CA GLY A 218 -3.70 4.82 -28.50
C GLY A 218 -4.19 3.92 -29.64
N LYS A 219 -4.99 2.89 -29.34
CA LYS A 219 -5.53 1.90 -30.30
C LYS A 219 -7.06 1.98 -30.39
N LYS A 220 -7.67 1.75 -31.55
CA LYS A 220 -9.13 1.71 -31.66
C LYS A 220 -9.69 0.35 -31.19
N PRO A 221 -10.91 0.30 -30.61
CA PRO A 221 -11.55 -0.97 -30.22
C PRO A 221 -11.65 -1.99 -31.36
N LYS A 222 -12.00 -1.53 -32.57
CA LYS A 222 -12.17 -2.39 -33.76
C LYS A 222 -10.91 -3.20 -34.10
N GLU A 223 -9.73 -2.70 -33.74
CA GLU A 223 -8.46 -3.38 -34.02
C GLU A 223 -8.19 -4.59 -33.11
N TYR A 224 -9.08 -4.90 -32.17
CA TYR A 224 -9.08 -6.14 -31.39
C TYR A 224 -10.08 -7.17 -31.95
N LEU A 225 -11.01 -6.75 -32.83
CA LEU A 225 -12.13 -7.55 -33.31
C LEU A 225 -11.91 -8.05 -34.76
N LEU A 226 -10.64 -8.14 -35.18
CA LEU A 226 -10.20 -8.59 -36.50
C LEU A 226 -9.74 -10.04 -36.46
#